data_AF-A0A6A2Z0T5-F1
#
_entry.id   AF-A0A6A2Z0T5-F1
#
_cell.length_a   1.000
_cell.length_b   1.000
_cell.length_c   1.000
_cell.angle_alpha   90.00
_cell.angle_beta   90.00
_cell.angle_gamma   90.00
#
_symmetry.space_group_name_H-M   'P 1'
#
loop_
_entity.id
_entity.type
_entity.pdbx_description
1 polymer ?
#
loop_
_entity_poly.entity_id
_entity_poly.type
_entity_poly.pdbx_seq_one_letter_code
_entity_poly.pdbx_strand_id
1 'polypeptide(L)'
;MQKYGEEIKTLVAKLSELKTKLDSSKIAALRGGIGGGNIQCSSVNEVNHIPSFSKRVVDIKDYSGSRSLKQERECVMCLSEEKLVVFLPCSHQVLCVKCNELHEKQRMIDCPACRTLIDCRICARFAKPQAMAL
;
A
#
# COMPACT_ATOMS: atom_id res chain seq x y z
N MET A 1 41.42 -13.47 -12.40
CA MET A 1 40.16 -14.25 -12.40
C MET A 1 39.84 -14.90 -11.06
N GLN A 2 40.72 -15.71 -10.45
CA GLN A 2 40.42 -16.42 -9.18
C GLN A 2 39.88 -15.53 -8.04
N LYS A 3 40.50 -14.36 -7.79
CA LYS A 3 40.07 -13.39 -6.76
C LYS A 3 38.57 -13.08 -6.78
N TYR A 4 38.01 -12.76 -7.95
CA TYR A 4 36.58 -12.48 -8.08
C TYR A 4 35.70 -13.71 -7.80
N GLY A 5 36.19 -14.92 -8.12
CA GLY A 5 35.50 -16.17 -7.79
C GLY A 5 35.42 -16.44 -6.29
N GLU A 6 36.44 -16.04 -5.53
CA GLU A 6 36.47 -16.13 -4.06
C GLU A 6 35.58 -15.05 -3.41
N GLU A 7 35.62 -13.82 -3.92
CA GLU A 7 34.72 -12.73 -3.51
C GLU A 7 33.25 -13.10 -3.74
N ILE A 8 32.90 -13.67 -4.90
CA ILE A 8 31.54 -14.16 -5.21
C ILE A 8 31.12 -15.27 -4.22
N LYS A 9 31.97 -16.27 -3.97
CA LYS A 9 31.68 -17.33 -2.98
C LYS A 9 31.42 -16.75 -1.59
N THR A 10 32.22 -15.77 -1.17
CA THR A 10 32.07 -15.08 0.13
C THR A 10 30.76 -14.30 0.21
N LEU A 11 30.37 -13.60 -0.86
CA LEU A 11 29.12 -12.84 -0.92
C LEU A 11 27.89 -13.77 -0.91
N VAL A 12 27.92 -14.90 -1.63
CA VAL A 12 26.84 -15.90 -1.64
C VAL A 12 26.65 -16.53 -0.25
N ALA A 13 27.74 -16.81 0.47
CA ALA A 13 27.68 -17.30 1.84
C ALA A 13 27.01 -16.28 2.79
N LYS A 14 27.43 -15.00 2.72
CA LYS A 14 26.83 -13.91 3.53
C LYS A 14 25.35 -13.68 3.22
N LEU A 15 24.94 -13.74 1.95
CA LEU A 15 23.52 -13.64 1.58
C LEU A 15 22.68 -14.78 2.15
N SER A 16 23.25 -16.00 2.19
CA SER A 16 22.58 -17.17 2.76
C SER A 16 22.40 -17.03 4.28
N GLU A 17 23.44 -16.55 4.98
CA GLU A 17 23.39 -16.27 6.42
C GLU A 17 22.39 -15.15 6.79
N LEU A 18 22.34 -14.07 6.00
CA LEU A 18 21.38 -12.98 6.20
C LEU A 18 19.94 -13.45 5.97
N LYS A 19 19.72 -14.33 4.98
CA LYS A 19 18.41 -14.93 4.72
C LYS A 19 17.92 -15.80 5.88
N THR A 20 18.76 -16.69 6.41
CA THR A 20 18.36 -17.55 7.55
C THR A 20 18.10 -16.74 8.81
N LYS A 21 18.88 -15.67 9.06
CA LYS A 21 18.60 -14.70 10.13
C LYS A 21 17.24 -14.03 9.95
N LEU A 22 16.96 -13.46 8.77
CA LEU A 22 15.67 -12.81 8.47
C LEU A 22 14.47 -13.75 8.64
N ASP A 23 14.58 -14.98 8.13
CA ASP A 23 13.49 -15.95 8.23
C ASP A 23 13.28 -16.42 9.69
N SER A 24 14.35 -16.51 10.50
CA SER A 24 14.21 -16.72 11.96
C SER A 24 13.51 -15.56 12.67
N SER A 25 13.77 -14.31 12.28
CA SER A 25 13.11 -13.13 12.86
C SER A 25 11.61 -13.05 12.54
N LYS A 26 11.17 -13.57 11.38
CA LYS A 26 9.74 -13.64 11.01
C LYS A 26 8.94 -14.61 11.90
N ILE A 27 9.57 -15.66 12.44
CA ILE A 27 8.88 -16.68 13.25
C ILE A 27 8.38 -16.12 14.59
N ALA A 28 9.04 -15.10 15.16
CA ALA A 28 8.63 -14.49 16.42
C ALA A 28 7.28 -13.76 16.32
N ALA A 29 7.00 -13.08 15.19
CA ALA A 29 5.77 -12.32 14.99
C ALA A 29 4.52 -13.20 14.80
N LEU A 30 4.69 -14.46 14.39
CA LEU A 30 3.59 -15.40 14.13
C LEU A 30 3.17 -16.23 15.37
N ARG A 31 3.79 -15.99 16.54
CA ARG A 31 3.43 -16.64 17.81
C ARG A 31 2.48 -15.81 18.68
N GLY A 32 1.98 -14.67 18.18
CA GLY A 32 0.89 -13.90 18.78
C GLY A 32 -0.48 -14.57 18.54
N GLY A 33 -0.74 -15.67 19.24
CA GLY A 33 -2.01 -16.39 19.15
C GLY A 33 -3.21 -15.54 19.57
N ILE A 34 -4.36 -15.81 18.95
CA ILE A 34 -5.66 -15.17 19.22
C ILE A 34 -6.04 -15.38 20.70
N GLY A 35 -6.20 -14.28 21.44
CA GLY A 35 -6.67 -14.28 22.83
C GLY A 35 -7.25 -12.91 23.18
N GLY A 36 -8.54 -12.85 23.47
CA GLY A 36 -9.23 -11.60 23.77
C GLY A 36 -8.84 -11.03 25.14
N GLY A 37 -8.48 -9.76 25.20
CA GLY A 37 -8.16 -9.05 26.43
C GLY A 37 -7.95 -7.56 26.20
N ASN A 38 -8.64 -6.72 26.97
CA ASN A 38 -8.55 -5.27 26.86
C ASN A 38 -7.26 -4.78 27.54
N ILE A 39 -6.24 -4.42 26.76
CA ILE A 39 -5.01 -3.80 27.27
C ILE A 39 -4.94 -2.35 26.80
N GLN A 40 -5.12 -1.44 27.75
CA GLN A 40 -4.84 -0.02 27.61
C GLN A 40 -3.43 0.24 28.15
N CYS A 41 -2.53 0.76 27.32
CA CYS A 41 -1.29 1.37 27.78
C CYS A 41 -1.27 2.86 27.43
N SER A 42 -0.90 3.69 28.39
CA SER A 42 -0.86 5.16 28.26
C SER A 42 0.56 5.67 28.53
N SER A 43 0.96 6.75 27.83
CA SER A 43 2.23 7.51 28.03
C SER A 43 3.53 6.75 27.70
N VAL A 44 4.54 7.26 26.98
CA VAL A 44 4.88 8.58 26.38
C VAL A 44 5.63 8.36 25.04
N ASN A 45 5.80 9.27 24.08
CA ASN A 45 5.34 10.67 23.93
C ASN A 45 5.16 11.10 22.44
N GLU A 46 4.90 12.40 22.29
CA GLU A 46 4.99 13.32 21.14
C GLU A 46 6.04 13.05 20.02
N VAL A 47 5.89 13.46 18.75
CA VAL A 47 4.79 13.82 17.82
C VAL A 47 5.44 13.79 16.40
N ASN A 48 4.81 13.89 15.20
CA ASN A 48 3.43 14.01 14.68
C ASN A 48 3.47 13.47 13.21
N HIS A 49 2.39 13.27 12.44
CA HIS A 49 0.95 13.44 12.65
C HIS A 49 0.21 12.40 11.80
N ILE A 50 -0.71 11.62 12.40
CA ILE A 50 -1.63 10.72 11.71
C ILE A 50 -3.04 11.34 11.78
N PRO A 51 -3.86 11.34 10.72
CA PRO A 51 -5.24 11.83 10.81
C PRO A 51 -6.05 10.90 11.73
N SER A 52 -6.63 11.48 12.78
CA SER A 52 -7.53 10.74 13.69
C SER A 52 -8.80 10.34 12.93
N PHE A 53 -8.85 9.10 12.46
CA PHE A 53 -10.08 8.52 11.94
C PHE A 53 -11.05 8.34 13.10
N SER A 54 -12.12 9.14 13.12
CA SER A 54 -13.18 8.97 14.12
C SER A 54 -13.68 7.53 14.07
N LYS A 55 -13.50 6.80 15.18
CA LYS A 55 -13.77 5.37 15.30
C LYS A 55 -15.27 5.11 15.33
N ARG A 56 -15.91 5.26 14.17
CA ARG A 56 -17.25 4.71 13.93
C ARG A 56 -17.16 3.21 14.12
N VAL A 57 -17.84 2.69 15.14
CA VAL A 57 -18.01 1.26 15.35
C VAL A 57 -18.91 0.75 14.21
N VAL A 58 -18.29 0.21 13.17
CA VAL A 58 -19.01 -0.48 12.08
C VAL A 58 -19.20 -1.93 12.51
N ASP A 59 -20.45 -2.38 12.55
CA ASP A 59 -20.79 -3.77 12.91
C ASP A 59 -20.11 -4.75 11.95
N ILE A 60 -19.33 -5.69 12.47
CA ILE A 60 -18.43 -6.57 11.70
C ILE A 60 -19.20 -7.80 11.21
N LYS A 61 -20.34 -7.58 10.54
CA LYS A 61 -21.19 -8.66 9.98
C LYS A 61 -21.10 -8.81 8.47
N ASP A 62 -20.60 -7.78 7.76
CA ASP A 62 -20.56 -7.74 6.30
C ASP A 62 -19.14 -7.86 5.70
N TYR A 63 -18.19 -8.50 6.39
CA TYR A 63 -16.86 -8.78 5.82
C TYR A 63 -16.88 -9.98 4.86
N SER A 64 -17.73 -9.90 3.83
CA SER A 64 -17.50 -10.65 2.60
C SER A 64 -16.22 -10.11 1.95
N GLY A 65 -15.19 -10.94 1.80
CA GLY A 65 -13.85 -10.56 1.34
C GLY A 65 -13.77 -9.89 -0.05
N SER A 66 -14.89 -9.76 -0.76
CA SER A 66 -15.02 -8.98 -1.99
C SER A 66 -14.97 -7.45 -1.78
N ARG A 67 -15.32 -6.94 -0.58
CA ARG A 67 -15.43 -5.49 -0.33
C ARG A 67 -14.07 -4.77 -0.30
N SER A 68 -13.04 -5.37 0.29
CA SER A 68 -11.70 -4.77 0.38
C SER A 68 -11.05 -4.57 -1.00
N LEU A 69 -11.16 -5.57 -1.89
CA LEU A 69 -10.61 -5.49 -3.25
C LEU A 69 -11.34 -4.48 -4.15
N LYS A 70 -12.61 -4.20 -3.87
CA LYS A 70 -13.37 -3.12 -4.54
C LYS A 70 -12.88 -1.75 -4.09
N GLN A 71 -12.77 -1.54 -2.78
CA GLN A 71 -12.32 -0.27 -2.20
C GLN A 71 -10.88 0.10 -2.63
N GLU A 72 -10.00 -0.89 -2.83
CA GLU A 72 -8.66 -0.66 -3.37
C GLU A 72 -8.66 -0.15 -4.82
N ARG A 73 -9.71 -0.44 -5.60
CA ARG A 73 -9.88 0.02 -7.00
C ARG A 73 -10.64 1.34 -7.12
N GLU A 74 -11.28 1.81 -6.05
CA GLU A 74 -12.10 3.02 -6.04
C GLU A 74 -11.28 4.32 -5.90
N CYS A 75 -11.65 5.33 -6.67
CA CYS A 75 -11.09 6.68 -6.65
C CYS A 75 -11.11 7.26 -5.24
N VAL A 76 -9.96 7.70 -4.73
CA VAL A 76 -9.81 8.14 -3.33
C VAL A 76 -10.61 9.39 -2.96
N MET A 77 -11.09 10.16 -3.96
CA MET A 77 -11.94 11.33 -3.74
C MET A 77 -13.45 11.03 -3.71
N CYS A 78 -13.94 10.03 -4.47
CA CYS A 78 -15.39 9.77 -4.59
C CYS A 78 -15.84 8.40 -4.06
N LEU A 79 -14.91 7.47 -3.82
CA LEU A 79 -15.18 6.13 -3.28
C LEU A 79 -16.30 5.39 -4.05
N SER A 80 -16.30 5.51 -5.38
CA SER A 80 -17.40 5.04 -6.25
C SER A 80 -16.96 4.67 -7.67
N GLU A 81 -16.06 5.43 -8.27
CA GLU A 81 -15.57 5.21 -9.64
C GLU A 81 -14.19 4.54 -9.65
N GLU A 82 -13.84 3.76 -10.67
CA GLU A 82 -12.52 3.14 -10.77
C GLU A 82 -11.38 4.19 -10.86
N LYS A 83 -10.25 3.91 -10.22
CA LYS A 83 -8.99 4.66 -10.36
C LYS A 83 -8.46 4.49 -11.78
N LEU A 84 -8.40 5.58 -12.55
CA LEU A 84 -7.96 5.59 -13.95
C LEU A 84 -6.80 6.56 -14.22
N VAL A 85 -6.43 7.43 -13.29
CA VAL A 85 -5.37 8.43 -13.51
C VAL A 85 -4.15 8.15 -12.65
N VAL A 86 -3.02 7.98 -13.35
CA VAL A 86 -1.67 7.83 -12.80
C VAL A 86 -0.99 9.20 -12.78
N PHE A 87 -0.35 9.53 -11.66
CA PHE A 87 0.46 10.75 -11.51
C PHE A 87 1.96 10.44 -11.56
N LEU A 88 2.70 11.21 -12.35
CA LEU A 88 4.16 11.17 -12.40
C LEU A 88 4.77 12.34 -11.60
N PRO A 89 5.93 12.13 -10.95
CA PRO A 89 6.78 10.94 -11.01
C PRO A 89 6.38 9.81 -10.04
N CYS A 90 5.48 10.04 -9.08
CA CYS A 90 5.21 9.11 -7.98
C CYS A 90 4.49 7.80 -8.37
N SER A 91 4.07 7.65 -9.62
CA SER A 91 3.43 6.45 -10.21
C SER A 91 2.15 5.96 -9.51
N HIS A 92 1.52 6.79 -8.69
CA HIS A 92 0.29 6.44 -7.99
C HIS A 92 -0.93 6.57 -8.91
N GLN A 93 -1.71 5.50 -9.04
CA GLN A 93 -3.02 5.49 -9.69
C GLN A 93 -4.12 5.71 -8.63
N VAL A 94 -4.74 6.89 -8.61
CA VAL A 94 -5.51 7.36 -7.43
C VAL A 94 -6.88 7.95 -7.72
N LEU A 95 -7.09 8.60 -8.87
CA LEU A 95 -8.34 9.27 -9.22
C LEU A 95 -9.04 8.63 -10.40
N CYS A 96 -10.37 8.74 -10.45
CA CYS A 96 -11.14 8.59 -11.69
C CYS A 96 -11.02 9.88 -12.54
N VAL A 97 -11.42 9.81 -13.81
CA VAL A 97 -11.34 10.95 -14.75
C VAL A 97 -12.06 12.20 -14.22
N LYS A 98 -13.31 12.04 -13.74
CA LYS A 98 -14.12 13.14 -13.20
C LYS A 98 -13.44 13.86 -12.02
N CYS A 99 -12.88 13.09 -11.07
CA CYS A 99 -12.17 13.66 -9.93
C CYS A 99 -10.83 14.28 -10.33
N ASN A 100 -10.14 13.74 -11.35
CA ASN A 100 -8.93 14.35 -11.87
C ASN A 100 -9.18 15.73 -12.48
N GLU A 101 -10.25 15.91 -13.27
CA GLU A 101 -10.61 17.23 -13.78
C GLU A 101 -10.88 18.25 -12.66
N LEU A 102 -11.59 17.84 -11.60
CA LEU A 102 -11.85 18.70 -10.45
C LEU A 102 -10.56 19.08 -9.73
N HIS A 103 -9.68 18.11 -9.51
CA HIS A 103 -8.35 18.29 -8.90
C HIS A 103 -7.49 19.29 -9.69
N GLU A 104 -7.50 19.20 -11.02
CA GLU A 104 -6.77 20.11 -11.90
C GLU A 104 -7.39 21.51 -11.96
N LYS A 105 -8.73 21.61 -12.05
CA LYS A 105 -9.49 22.87 -11.98
C LYS A 105 -9.27 23.61 -10.65
N GLN A 106 -9.13 22.88 -9.55
CA GLN A 106 -8.79 23.40 -8.22
C GLN A 106 -7.31 23.78 -8.06
N ARG A 107 -6.48 23.65 -9.11
CA ARG A 107 -5.03 23.92 -9.09
C ARG A 107 -4.27 23.07 -8.07
N MET A 108 -4.79 21.90 -7.71
CA MET A 108 -4.10 20.95 -6.83
C MET A 108 -2.99 20.25 -7.63
N ILE A 109 -1.74 20.54 -7.26
CA ILE A 109 -0.52 20.10 -7.93
C ILE A 109 0.16 18.90 -7.25
N ASP A 110 -0.37 18.42 -6.14
CA ASP A 110 0.20 17.32 -5.35
C ASP A 110 -0.63 16.02 -5.46
N CYS A 111 0.01 14.87 -5.35
CA CYS A 111 -0.66 13.57 -5.39
C CYS A 111 -1.44 13.32 -4.08
N PRO A 112 -2.77 13.05 -4.11
CA PRO A 112 -3.57 12.82 -2.90
C PRO A 112 -3.12 11.65 -2.01
N ALA A 113 -2.32 10.71 -2.53
CA ALA A 113 -1.80 9.57 -1.76
C ALA A 113 -0.45 9.82 -1.07
N CYS A 114 0.43 10.62 -1.68
CA CYS A 114 1.83 10.76 -1.23
C CYS A 114 2.38 12.19 -1.23
N ARG A 115 1.60 13.18 -1.66
CA ARG A 115 1.92 14.62 -1.74
C ARG A 115 3.12 14.99 -2.62
N THR A 116 3.70 14.04 -3.37
CA THR A 116 4.65 14.36 -4.45
C THR A 116 3.97 15.25 -5.49
N LEU A 117 4.70 16.26 -6.00
CA LEU A 117 4.23 17.12 -7.09
C LEU A 117 3.89 16.29 -8.34
N ILE A 118 2.90 16.75 -9.10
CA ILE A 118 2.37 16.12 -10.30
C ILE A 118 2.91 16.88 -11.51
N ASP A 119 3.88 16.28 -12.19
CA ASP A 119 4.43 16.81 -13.45
C ASP A 119 3.58 16.39 -14.66
N CYS A 120 2.96 15.21 -14.59
CA CYS A 120 2.15 14.65 -15.66
C CYS A 120 1.00 13.77 -15.12
N ARG A 121 -0.12 13.74 -15.86
CA ARG A 121 -1.33 12.98 -15.58
C ARG A 121 -1.60 12.03 -16.75
N ILE A 122 -1.65 10.72 -16.50
CA ILE A 122 -1.87 9.70 -17.53
C ILE A 122 -3.15 8.92 -17.24
N CYS A 123 -4.06 8.88 -18.21
CA CYS A 123 -5.26 8.03 -18.14
C CYS A 123 -4.93 6.60 -18.56
N ALA A 124 -4.87 5.68 -17.60
CA ALA A 124 -4.59 4.26 -17.80
C ALA A 124 -5.74 3.39 -17.26
N ARG A 125 -6.02 2.28 -17.93
CA ARG A 125 -6.92 1.21 -17.45
C ARG A 125 -6.11 -0.04 -17.18
N PHE A 126 -6.42 -0.77 -16.11
CA PHE A 126 -5.92 -2.13 -15.96
C PHE A 126 -6.41 -3.00 -17.12
N ALA A 127 -5.55 -3.88 -17.62
CA ALA A 127 -5.98 -4.89 -18.56
C ALA A 127 -7.05 -5.76 -17.90
N LYS A 128 -8.20 -5.92 -18.57
CA LYS A 128 -9.19 -6.91 -18.13
C LYS A 128 -8.55 -8.29 -18.28
N PRO A 129 -8.57 -9.15 -17.25
CA PRO A 129 -8.20 -10.55 -17.43
C PRO A 129 -9.06 -11.12 -18.55
N GLN A 130 -8.43 -11.70 -19.57
CA GLN A 130 -9.18 -12.51 -20.52
C GLN A 130 -9.71 -13.71 -19.72
N ALA A 131 -11.03 -13.81 -19.60
CA ALA A 131 -11.64 -15.02 -19.10
C ALA A 131 -11.22 -16.15 -20.04
N MET A 132 -10.43 -17.09 -19.53
CA MET A 132 -10.14 -18.33 -20.25
C MET A 132 -11.50 -19.01 -20.44
N ALA A 133 -11.99 -19.04 -21.68
CA ALA A 133 -13.17 -19.82 -22.02
C ALA A 133 -12.80 -21.29 -21.88
N LEU A 134 -13.36 -21.94 -20.85
CA LEU A 134 -13.37 -23.39 -20.66
C LEU A 134 -14.55 -23.99 -21.41
#